data_AF-A0A8S0FPY4-F1
#
_entry.id   AF-A0A8S0FPY4-F1
#
_cell.length_a   1.000
_cell.length_b   1.000
_cell.length_c   1.000
_cell.angle_alpha   90.00
_cell.angle_beta   90.00
_cell.angle_gamma   90.00
#
_symmetry.space_group_name_H-M   'P 1'
#
loop_
_entity.id
_entity.type
_entity.pdbx_description
1 polymer ?
#
loop_
_entity_poly.entity_id
_entity_poly.type
_entity_poly.pdbx_seq_one_letter_code
_entity_poly.pdbx_strand_id
1 'polypeptide(L)'
;MVAFRDPNGIRPLVLGKRDIDDNRTEYMVASESVALDTLGFEFLRDVAPGEAIYITEEGQLFTRQCADNPVSNPCLFEYVYFARPDSFIDKISVYSARVNMGTKLGEKIAREWEDLDIDVVIPIPETSCDIALEIARILGKPYRQGFVKNRYVGRSHLHHAGSAAAS
;
A
#
# COMPACT_ATOMS: atom_id res chain seq x y z
N MET A 1 -19.02 -11.61 14.24
CA MET A 1 -17.70 -11.53 13.55
C MET A 1 -16.64 -11.05 14.53
N VAL A 2 -15.41 -11.59 14.45
CA VAL A 2 -14.25 -11.07 15.21
C VAL A 2 -13.12 -10.69 14.26
N ALA A 3 -12.37 -9.66 14.60
CA ALA A 3 -11.14 -9.26 13.92
C ALA A 3 -10.13 -8.77 14.95
N PHE A 4 -8.84 -9.03 14.76
CA PHE A 4 -7.81 -8.59 15.70
C PHE A 4 -6.49 -8.35 14.99
N ARG A 5 -5.63 -7.54 15.61
CA ARG A 5 -4.31 -7.19 15.10
C ARG A 5 -3.22 -7.66 16.07
N ASP A 6 -2.05 -8.03 15.54
CA ASP A 6 -0.94 -8.46 16.38
C ASP A 6 -0.47 -7.33 17.33
N PRO A 7 0.17 -7.65 18.48
CA PRO A 7 0.58 -6.65 19.47
C PRO A 7 1.57 -5.60 18.96
N ASN A 8 2.28 -5.89 17.87
CA ASN A 8 3.23 -4.97 17.23
C ASN A 8 2.59 -4.22 16.05
N GLY A 9 1.32 -4.47 15.71
CA GLY A 9 0.64 -3.79 14.61
C GLY A 9 1.31 -3.98 13.25
N ILE A 10 2.01 -5.09 13.01
CA ILE A 10 2.84 -5.28 11.83
C ILE A 10 1.99 -5.34 10.56
N ARG A 11 0.90 -6.10 10.59
CA ARG A 11 0.01 -6.27 9.43
C ARG A 11 -1.12 -5.25 9.46
N PRO A 12 -1.46 -4.61 8.33
CA PRO A 12 -2.47 -3.57 8.30
C PRO A 12 -3.87 -4.18 8.46
N LEU A 13 -4.72 -3.50 9.22
CA LEU A 13 -6.11 -3.86 9.43
C LEU A 13 -6.89 -2.59 9.78
N VAL A 14 -7.92 -2.27 8.98
CA VAL A 14 -8.78 -1.10 9.17
C VAL A 14 -10.21 -1.52 9.46
N LEU A 15 -10.94 -0.64 10.14
CA LEU A 15 -12.36 -0.78 10.44
C LEU A 15 -13.14 0.35 9.73
N GLY A 16 -14.23 -0.03 9.09
CA GLY A 16 -15.20 0.89 8.51
C GLY A 16 -16.63 0.58 8.92
N LYS A 17 -17.52 1.54 8.71
CA LYS A 17 -18.96 1.39 8.92
C LYS A 17 -19.78 1.93 7.75
N ARG A 18 -21.03 1.50 7.65
CA ARG A 18 -22.01 2.07 6.73
C ARG A 18 -23.36 2.11 7.41
N ASP A 19 -23.90 3.31 7.58
CA ASP A 19 -25.24 3.49 8.13
C ASP A 19 -26.27 3.25 7.01
N ILE A 20 -27.18 2.30 7.25
CA ILE A 20 -28.26 1.93 6.31
C ILE A 20 -29.52 2.75 6.63
N ASP A 21 -29.83 2.88 7.92
CA ASP A 21 -30.88 3.72 8.49
C ASP A 21 -30.56 4.00 9.97
N ASP A 22 -31.44 4.73 10.66
CA ASP A 22 -31.25 5.17 12.05
C ASP A 22 -30.95 4.04 13.05
N ASN A 23 -31.31 2.79 12.74
CA ASN A 23 -31.16 1.65 13.65
C ASN A 23 -30.22 0.56 13.13
N ARG A 24 -29.69 0.69 11.90
CA ARG A 24 -28.88 -0.35 11.26
C ARG A 24 -27.58 0.22 10.72
N THR A 25 -26.48 -0.23 11.32
CA THR A 25 -25.12 0.04 10.86
C THR A 25 -24.45 -1.27 10.48
N GLU A 26 -23.93 -1.34 9.27
CA GLU A 26 -23.03 -2.42 8.85
C GLU A 26 -21.59 -2.06 9.20
N TYR A 27 -20.80 -3.06 9.58
CA TYR A 27 -19.38 -2.90 9.85
C TYR A 27 -18.58 -3.82 8.96
N MET A 28 -17.39 -3.37 8.56
CA MET A 28 -16.45 -4.22 7.84
C MET A 28 -15.03 -3.96 8.30
N VAL A 29 -14.20 -4.98 8.16
CA VAL A 29 -12.75 -4.88 8.33
C VAL A 29 -12.06 -5.28 7.04
N ALA A 30 -10.91 -4.67 6.76
CA ALA A 30 -10.12 -4.97 5.57
C ALA A 30 -8.64 -4.72 5.83
N SER A 31 -7.76 -5.32 5.02
CA SER A 31 -6.32 -5.05 5.10
C SER A 31 -5.96 -3.62 4.67
N GLU A 32 -6.75 -3.02 3.78
CA GLU A 32 -6.50 -1.70 3.21
C GLU A 32 -7.79 -0.87 3.15
N SER A 33 -7.68 0.46 3.36
CA SER A 33 -8.83 1.38 3.36
C SER A 33 -9.59 1.40 2.04
N VAL A 34 -8.90 1.17 0.91
CA VAL A 34 -9.51 1.19 -0.42
C VAL A 34 -10.64 0.18 -0.61
N ALA A 35 -10.66 -0.91 0.17
CA ALA A 35 -11.77 -1.85 0.17
C ALA A 35 -13.05 -1.24 0.78
N LEU A 36 -12.90 -0.38 1.79
CA LEU A 36 -14.00 0.38 2.38
C LEU A 36 -14.55 1.38 1.35
N ASP A 37 -13.66 2.14 0.73
CA ASP A 37 -14.00 3.17 -0.26
C ASP A 37 -14.78 2.57 -1.45
N THR A 38 -14.29 1.43 -1.96
CA THR A 38 -14.91 0.73 -3.11
C THR A 38 -16.35 0.30 -2.83
N LEU A 39 -16.69 0.05 -1.56
CA LEU A 39 -18.01 -0.43 -1.14
C LEU A 39 -18.87 0.66 -0.46
N GLY A 40 -18.36 1.90 -0.40
CA GLY A 40 -19.06 3.03 0.23
C GLY A 40 -19.17 2.90 1.75
N PHE A 41 -18.19 2.25 2.40
CA PHE A 41 -18.06 2.28 3.85
C PHE A 41 -17.24 3.52 4.27
N GLU A 42 -17.72 4.21 5.29
CA GLU A 42 -16.96 5.25 5.98
C GLU A 42 -15.79 4.61 6.73
N PHE A 43 -14.58 5.12 6.51
CA PHE A 43 -13.41 4.76 7.31
C PHE A 43 -13.59 5.29 8.74
N LEU A 44 -13.48 4.41 9.73
CA LEU A 44 -13.47 4.82 11.14
C LEU A 44 -12.05 5.03 11.64
N ARG A 45 -11.22 3.98 11.56
CA ARG A 45 -9.83 3.96 12.05
C ARG A 45 -9.13 2.65 11.70
N ASP A 46 -7.82 2.63 11.84
CA ASP A 46 -7.04 1.40 11.98
C ASP A 46 -7.47 0.63 13.25
N VAL A 47 -7.46 -0.70 13.17
CA VAL A 47 -7.49 -1.57 14.36
C VAL A 47 -6.14 -1.42 15.06
N ALA A 48 -6.17 -1.11 16.36
CA ALA A 48 -4.96 -0.82 17.12
C ALA A 48 -4.12 -2.10 17.35
N PRO A 49 -2.80 -1.98 17.57
CA PRO A 49 -1.97 -3.13 17.93
C PRO A 49 -2.53 -3.87 19.16
N GLY A 50 -2.68 -5.18 19.05
CA GLY A 50 -3.24 -6.05 20.09
C GLY A 50 -4.76 -5.95 20.29
N GLU A 51 -5.44 -5.04 19.59
CA GLU A 51 -6.88 -4.85 19.74
C GLU A 51 -7.66 -5.98 19.04
N ALA A 52 -8.76 -6.38 19.68
CA ALA A 52 -9.83 -7.16 19.08
C ALA A 52 -11.10 -6.32 18.90
N ILE A 53 -11.76 -6.54 17.76
CA ILE A 53 -13.07 -6.04 17.39
C ILE A 53 -14.04 -7.23 17.42
N TYR A 54 -15.20 -7.05 18.02
CA TYR A 54 -16.30 -8.01 18.00
C TYR A 54 -17.57 -7.31 17.57
N ILE A 55 -18.23 -7.83 16.53
CA ILE A 55 -19.52 -7.36 16.04
C ILE A 55 -20.53 -8.48 16.19
N THR A 56 -21.61 -8.23 16.92
CA THR A 56 -22.68 -9.21 17.17
C THR A 56 -23.53 -9.43 15.92
N GLU A 57 -24.37 -10.47 15.93
CA GLU A 57 -25.32 -10.71 14.84
C GLU A 57 -26.40 -9.63 14.77
N GLU A 58 -26.66 -8.93 15.88
CA GLU A 58 -27.56 -7.79 15.98
C GLU A 58 -26.91 -6.45 15.54
N GLY A 59 -25.64 -6.46 15.14
CA GLY A 59 -24.93 -5.27 14.66
C GLY A 59 -24.30 -4.39 15.75
N GLN A 60 -24.14 -4.90 16.98
CA GLN A 60 -23.47 -4.14 18.04
C GLN A 60 -21.95 -4.28 17.94
N LEU A 61 -21.23 -3.15 17.97
CA LEU A 61 -19.77 -3.08 17.92
C LEU A 61 -19.17 -3.02 19.33
N PHE A 62 -18.24 -3.94 19.61
CA PHE A 62 -17.43 -3.98 20.82
C PHE A 62 -15.94 -4.00 20.46
N THR A 63 -15.11 -3.37 21.29
CA THR A 63 -13.65 -3.42 21.13
C THR A 63 -12.96 -3.67 22.46
N ARG A 64 -11.76 -4.26 22.40
CA ARG A 64 -10.97 -4.58 23.60
C ARG A 64 -9.48 -4.67 23.28
N GLN A 65 -8.63 -4.15 24.17
CA GLN A 65 -7.21 -4.46 24.15
C GLN A 65 -7.00 -5.89 24.69
N CYS A 66 -6.36 -6.74 23.89
CA CYS A 66 -6.15 -8.17 24.16
C CYS A 66 -4.68 -8.56 24.24
N ALA A 67 -3.76 -7.59 24.23
CA ALA A 67 -2.32 -7.81 24.38
C ALA A 67 -1.72 -6.90 25.45
N ASP A 68 -0.72 -7.44 26.15
CA ASP A 68 0.16 -6.66 27.00
C ASP A 68 1.19 -5.89 26.17
N ASN A 69 1.52 -4.68 26.60
CA ASN A 69 2.52 -3.80 25.98
C ASN A 69 2.37 -3.61 24.45
N PRO A 70 1.18 -3.25 23.94
CA PRO A 70 0.95 -3.04 22.53
C PRO A 70 1.80 -1.88 21.99
N VAL A 71 2.39 -2.04 20.80
CA VAL A 71 3.22 -1.04 20.15
C VAL A 71 2.92 -0.99 18.64
N SER A 72 3.07 0.18 18.04
CA SER A 72 2.87 0.34 16.59
C SER A 72 4.21 0.20 15.86
N ASN A 73 4.40 -0.92 15.18
CA ASN A 73 5.55 -1.22 14.31
C ASN A 73 5.04 -1.69 12.93
N PRO A 74 4.37 -0.81 12.15
CA PRO A 74 3.82 -1.18 10.87
C PRO A 74 4.88 -1.67 9.90
N CYS A 75 4.52 -2.65 9.07
CA CYS A 75 5.44 -3.21 8.09
C CYS A 75 5.85 -2.15 7.05
N LEU A 76 7.12 -1.77 7.05
CA LEU A 76 7.64 -0.75 6.12
C LEU A 76 7.45 -1.14 4.63
N PHE A 77 7.44 -2.44 4.34
CA PHE A 77 7.26 -2.98 2.98
C PHE A 77 5.89 -2.68 2.37
N GLU A 78 4.86 -2.46 3.20
CA GLU A 78 3.54 -2.01 2.73
C GLU A 78 3.66 -0.66 2.00
N TYR A 79 4.38 0.29 2.62
CA TYR A 79 4.60 1.61 2.04
C TYR A 79 5.52 1.56 0.81
N VAL A 80 6.56 0.72 0.84
CA VAL A 80 7.54 0.64 -0.26
C VAL A 80 6.90 0.13 -1.55
N TYR A 81 6.13 -0.97 -1.51
CA TYR A 81 5.54 -1.48 -2.76
C TYR A 81 4.25 -2.29 -2.63
N PHE A 82 3.95 -2.89 -1.47
CA PHE A 82 2.91 -3.92 -1.41
C PHE A 82 1.49 -3.34 -1.42
N ALA A 83 1.25 -2.30 -0.61
CA ALA A 83 -0.05 -1.65 -0.53
C ALA A 83 -0.35 -0.81 -1.77
N ARG A 84 -1.64 -0.59 -2.05
CA ARG A 84 -2.03 0.34 -3.09
C ARG A 84 -1.75 1.79 -2.67
N PRO A 85 -1.39 2.67 -3.63
CA PRO A 85 -1.04 4.06 -3.32
C PRO A 85 -2.22 4.88 -2.78
N ASP A 86 -3.46 4.47 -3.08
CA ASP A 86 -4.70 5.11 -2.61
C ASP A 86 -5.13 4.66 -1.21
N SER A 87 -4.37 3.80 -0.55
CA SER A 87 -4.63 3.37 0.83
C SER A 87 -4.00 4.31 1.87
N PHE A 88 -4.67 4.40 3.03
CA PHE A 88 -4.11 4.94 4.26
C PHE A 88 -3.87 3.79 5.24
N ILE A 89 -2.63 3.66 5.71
CA ILE A 89 -2.23 2.65 6.71
C ILE A 89 -1.66 3.39 7.91
N ASP A 90 -2.22 3.16 9.09
CA ASP A 90 -1.84 3.84 10.34
C ASP A 90 -1.72 5.36 10.17
N LYS A 91 -2.72 5.94 9.48
CA LYS A 91 -2.86 7.37 9.14
C LYS A 91 -1.85 7.91 8.12
N ILE A 92 -1.02 7.05 7.53
CA ILE A 92 -0.03 7.44 6.52
C ILE A 92 -0.59 7.12 5.14
N SER A 93 -0.67 8.13 4.28
CA SER A 93 -0.94 7.94 2.85
C SER A 93 0.22 7.20 2.19
N VAL A 94 -0.05 6.06 1.56
CA VAL A 94 0.97 5.27 0.86
C VAL A 94 1.57 6.06 -0.31
N TYR A 95 0.74 6.79 -1.07
CA TYR A 95 1.21 7.68 -2.14
C TYR A 95 2.20 8.73 -1.62
N SER A 96 1.82 9.49 -0.59
CA SER A 96 2.69 10.55 -0.03
C SER A 96 3.99 9.98 0.55
N ALA A 97 3.93 8.81 1.19
CA ALA A 97 5.14 8.12 1.66
C ALA A 97 6.09 7.79 0.51
N ARG A 98 5.58 7.33 -0.64
CA ARG A 98 6.38 7.04 -1.84
C ARG A 98 6.96 8.30 -2.48
N VAL A 99 6.21 9.39 -2.56
CA VAL A 99 6.74 10.69 -3.00
C VAL A 99 7.91 11.10 -2.09
N ASN A 100 7.75 11.02 -0.77
CA ASN A 100 8.83 11.33 0.18
C ASN A 100 10.06 10.42 0.00
N MET A 101 9.87 9.14 -0.33
CA MET A 101 11.00 8.26 -0.69
C MET A 101 11.74 8.78 -1.92
N GLY A 102 11.01 9.26 -2.93
CA GLY A 102 11.57 9.90 -4.12
C GLY A 102 12.35 11.17 -3.77
N THR A 103 11.80 12.03 -2.91
CA THR A 103 12.49 13.23 -2.42
C THR A 103 13.81 12.85 -1.74
N LYS A 104 13.78 11.89 -0.81
CA LYS A 104 14.99 11.47 -0.07
C LYS A 104 16.02 10.79 -0.95
N LEU A 105 15.59 9.99 -1.92
CA LEU A 105 16.52 9.36 -2.86
C LEU A 105 17.10 10.39 -3.84
N GLY A 106 16.30 11.34 -4.30
CA GLY A 106 16.76 12.45 -5.14
C GLY A 106 17.79 13.33 -4.43
N GLU A 107 17.52 13.74 -3.19
CA GLU A 107 18.45 14.49 -2.34
C GLU A 107 19.77 13.72 -2.12
N LYS A 108 19.68 12.40 -1.96
CA LYS A 108 20.85 11.54 -1.82
C LYS A 108 21.67 11.49 -3.11
N ILE A 109 21.03 11.26 -4.25
CA ILE A 109 21.68 11.22 -5.57
C ILE A 109 22.34 12.57 -5.87
N ALA A 110 21.63 13.68 -5.65
CA ALA A 110 22.19 15.02 -5.88
C ALA A 110 23.47 15.28 -5.07
N ARG A 111 23.52 14.78 -3.84
CA ARG A 111 24.70 14.94 -2.96
C ARG A 111 25.85 14.00 -3.30
N GLU A 112 25.55 12.76 -3.67
CA GLU A 112 26.57 11.71 -3.80
C GLU A 112 27.06 11.54 -5.24
N TRP A 113 26.26 11.91 -6.24
CA TRP A 113 26.50 11.68 -7.67
C TRP A 113 26.59 13.00 -8.46
N GLU A 114 27.06 14.09 -7.83
CA GLU A 114 27.20 15.41 -8.46
C GLU A 114 28.07 15.37 -9.73
N ASP A 115 29.09 14.51 -9.76
CA ASP A 115 30.03 14.38 -10.88
C ASP A 115 29.56 13.42 -12.00
N LEU A 116 28.40 12.77 -11.86
CA LEU A 116 27.89 11.85 -12.87
C LEU A 116 27.03 12.58 -13.92
N ASP A 117 27.28 12.27 -15.19
CA ASP A 117 26.44 12.75 -16.28
C ASP A 117 25.17 11.89 -16.41
N ILE A 118 24.05 12.42 -15.92
CA ILE A 118 22.73 11.77 -15.99
C ILE A 118 21.88 12.51 -17.02
N ASP A 119 21.51 11.83 -18.10
CA ASP A 119 20.66 12.42 -19.16
C ASP A 119 19.18 12.44 -18.80
N VAL A 120 18.69 11.36 -18.18
CA VAL A 120 17.25 11.09 -18.04
C VAL A 120 16.98 10.19 -16.85
N VAL A 121 15.82 10.38 -16.20
CA VAL A 121 15.30 9.48 -15.17
C VAL A 121 14.19 8.60 -15.76
N ILE A 122 14.34 7.28 -15.64
CA ILE A 122 13.42 6.29 -16.17
C ILE A 122 12.97 5.35 -15.04
N PRO A 123 11.66 5.23 -14.74
CA PRO A 123 11.17 4.28 -13.74
C PRO A 123 11.13 2.85 -14.28
N ILE A 124 11.17 1.89 -13.35
CA ILE A 124 10.71 0.52 -13.61
C ILE A 124 9.24 0.43 -13.17
N PRO A 125 8.29 0.30 -14.10
CA PRO A 125 6.86 0.37 -13.78
C PRO A 125 6.39 -0.80 -12.90
N GLU A 126 5.37 -0.63 -12.06
CA GLU A 126 4.50 0.56 -11.94
C GLU A 126 4.81 1.41 -10.69
N THR A 127 5.14 0.76 -9.57
CA THR A 127 5.27 1.41 -8.25
C THR A 127 6.26 2.56 -8.22
N SER A 128 7.36 2.46 -8.98
CA SER A 128 8.43 3.46 -8.94
C SER A 128 8.15 4.71 -9.78
N CYS A 129 7.06 4.75 -10.56
CA CYS A 129 6.76 5.88 -11.44
C CYS A 129 6.71 7.23 -10.69
N ASP A 130 5.93 7.31 -9.60
CA ASP A 130 5.83 8.55 -8.80
C ASP A 130 7.12 8.87 -8.04
N ILE A 131 7.82 7.84 -7.57
CA ILE A 131 9.11 7.97 -6.88
C ILE A 131 10.15 8.58 -7.83
N ALA A 132 10.26 8.03 -9.03
CA ALA A 132 11.18 8.49 -10.07
C ALA A 132 10.82 9.86 -10.61
N LEU A 133 9.52 10.18 -10.69
CA LEU A 133 9.07 11.52 -11.07
C LEU A 133 9.57 12.57 -10.07
N GLU A 134 9.46 12.28 -8.77
CA GLU A 134 9.97 13.18 -7.73
C GLU A 134 11.51 13.27 -7.73
N ILE A 135 12.21 12.16 -7.98
CA ILE A 135 13.67 12.18 -8.16
C ILE A 135 14.06 13.08 -9.34
N ALA A 136 13.41 12.93 -10.49
CA ALA A 136 13.66 13.73 -11.67
C ALA A 136 13.47 15.23 -11.39
N ARG A 137 12.44 15.58 -10.62
CA ARG A 137 12.18 16.95 -10.17
C ARG A 137 13.32 17.48 -9.29
N ILE A 138 13.79 16.70 -8.32
CA ILE A 138 14.91 17.10 -7.44
C ILE A 138 16.21 17.29 -8.22
N LEU A 139 16.51 16.40 -9.17
CA LEU A 139 17.73 16.46 -9.98
C LEU A 139 17.67 17.49 -11.12
N GLY A 140 16.49 18.06 -11.41
CA GLY A 140 16.29 18.92 -12.58
C GLY A 140 16.50 18.19 -13.91
N LYS A 141 16.25 16.88 -13.95
CA LYS A 141 16.44 16.03 -15.13
C LYS A 141 15.10 15.63 -15.76
N PRO A 142 15.03 15.35 -17.07
CA PRO A 142 13.78 14.92 -17.69
C PRO A 142 13.37 13.53 -17.18
N TYR A 143 12.08 13.37 -16.91
CA TYR A 143 11.44 12.07 -16.69
C TYR A 143 10.94 11.50 -18.03
N ARG A 144 11.20 10.22 -18.30
CA ARG A 144 10.70 9.52 -19.50
C ARG A 144 10.20 8.13 -19.16
N GLN A 145 9.08 7.73 -19.79
CA GLN A 145 8.59 6.36 -19.75
C GLN A 145 9.37 5.51 -20.76
N GLY A 146 10.56 5.05 -20.36
CA GLY A 146 11.40 4.16 -21.18
C GLY A 146 10.99 2.69 -21.14
N PHE A 147 10.30 2.27 -20.06
CA PHE A 147 9.78 0.91 -19.90
C PHE A 147 8.26 0.90 -19.81
N VAL A 148 7.66 -0.15 -20.37
CA VAL A 148 6.22 -0.43 -20.29
C VAL A 148 6.06 -1.84 -19.72
N LYS A 149 5.31 -1.97 -18.62
CA LYS A 149 5.01 -3.28 -18.04
C LYS A 149 4.00 -4.00 -18.92
N ASN A 150 4.28 -5.26 -19.27
CA ASN A 150 3.25 -6.09 -19.88
C ASN A 150 2.18 -6.44 -18.82
N ARG A 151 0.95 -5.96 -19.01
CA ARG A 151 -0.18 -6.21 -18.10
C ARG A 151 -0.67 -7.65 -18.17
N TYR A 152 -0.39 -8.35 -19.28
CA TYR A 152 -0.84 -9.71 -19.53
C TYR A 152 0.35 -10.63 -19.69
N VAL A 153 0.74 -11.27 -18.60
CA VAL A 153 1.81 -12.28 -18.59
C VAL A 153 1.17 -13.65 -18.46
N GLY A 154 1.29 -14.48 -19.49
CA GLY A 154 0.87 -15.87 -19.46
C GLY A 154 1.86 -16.75 -18.69
N ARG A 155 1.41 -17.92 -18.23
CA ARG A 155 2.32 -18.95 -17.72
C ARG A 155 3.14 -19.53 -18.88
N SER A 156 4.39 -19.89 -18.62
CA SER A 156 5.18 -20.71 -19.55
C SER A 156 4.83 -22.18 -19.33
N HIS A 157 4.41 -22.87 -20.38
CA HIS A 157 4.13 -24.31 -20.31
C HIS A 157 5.42 -25.10 -20.51
N LEU A 158 5.56 -26.18 -19.76
CA LEU A 158 6.64 -27.13 -19.96
C LEU A 158 6.32 -27.97 -21.19
N HIS A 159 7.10 -27.81 -22.24
CA HIS A 159 7.04 -28.68 -23.42
C HIS A 159 8.12 -29.76 -23.28
N HIS A 160 7.75 -31.04 -23.51
CA HIS A 160 8.74 -32.11 -23.60
C HIS A 160 9.59 -31.90 -24.86
N ALA A 161 10.89 -31.67 -24.66
CA ALA A 161 11.96 -31.57 -25.66
C ALA A 161 11.62 -30.83 -26.98
N GLY A 162 11.89 -29.52 -26.99
CA GLY A 162 12.33 -28.78 -28.19
C GLY A 162 11.49 -28.90 -29.46
N SER A 163 10.51 -28.02 -29.61
CA SER A 163 10.18 -27.43 -30.93
C SER A 163 9.66 -26.02 -30.65
N ALA A 164 10.41 -24.99 -31.04
CA ALA A 164 10.58 -24.47 -32.40
C ALA A 164 9.78 -23.18 -32.46
N ALA A 165 10.48 -22.06 -32.60
CA ALA A 165 9.88 -20.82 -33.03
C ALA A 165 9.06 -21.10 -34.30
N ALA A 166 7.76 -20.86 -34.21
CA ALA A 166 6.83 -20.70 -35.32
C ALA A 166 5.88 -19.60 -34.83
N SER A 167 5.71 -18.46 -35.50
CA SER A 167 6.01 -18.01 -36.87
C SER A 167 6.34 -16.53 -36.83
#